data_AF-A0A1V4RQK4-F1
#
_entry.id   AF-A0A1V4RQK4-F1
#
_cell.length_a   1.000
_cell.length_b   1.000
_cell.length_c   1.000
_cell.angle_alpha   90.00
_cell.angle_beta   90.00
_cell.angle_gamma   90.00
#
_symmetry.space_group_name_H-M   'P 1'
#
loop_
_entity.id
_entity.type
_entity.pdbx_description
1 polymer ?
#
loop_
_entity_poly.entity_id
_entity_poly.type
_entity_poly.pdbx_seq_one_letter_code
_entity_poly.pdbx_strand_id
1 'polypeptide(L)'
;KRLKHRMRPVLSYTYLVPQDEDVESPWFEPIDADSRENKITFSFENYLNARLENKKGGVSYHQWATLKLTQAYDIDEERRHTEPGEKRRPFEPLNATMRVQPLGNIDLLGQVNWDYYDKEITKAGVSLDLFFKRSGGRKDTFEIDYVFERDIQETVSAECALNLAYGFSVGASIERDILLDKNISTGYWLGYDSQCWGVELGAETDERDTTVMVLFKLLGLGNIKASN
;
A
#
# COMPACT_ATOMS: atom_id res chain seq x y z
N LYS A 1 -14.62 -27.68 0.62
CA LYS A 1 -13.56 -26.66 0.75
C LYS A 1 -12.59 -27.13 1.81
N ARG A 2 -11.28 -27.00 1.59
CA ARG A 2 -10.24 -27.33 2.59
C ARG A 2 -9.37 -26.09 2.82
N LEU A 3 -9.08 -25.78 4.07
CA LEU A 3 -8.17 -24.69 4.46
C LEU A 3 -6.90 -25.31 5.01
N LYS A 4 -5.75 -24.73 4.65
CA LYS A 4 -4.44 -25.07 5.19
C LYS A 4 -3.85 -23.82 5.82
N HIS A 5 -3.71 -23.84 7.14
CA HIS A 5 -2.94 -22.84 7.87
C HIS A 5 -1.49 -23.30 7.96
N ARG A 6 -0.56 -22.41 7.64
CA ARG A 6 0.88 -22.61 7.81
C ARG A 6 1.42 -21.48 8.66
N MET A 7 2.15 -21.83 9.71
CA MET A 7 2.91 -20.90 10.55
C MET A 7 4.40 -21.05 10.21
N ARG A 8 5.11 -19.93 10.09
CA ARG A 8 6.54 -19.90 9.80
C ARG A 8 7.22 -18.87 10.73
N PRO A 9 7.95 -19.32 11.76
CA PRO A 9 8.87 -18.44 12.47
C PRO A 9 10.11 -18.19 11.60
N VAL A 10 10.59 -16.95 11.60
CA VAL A 10 11.80 -16.52 10.90
C VAL A 10 12.62 -15.69 11.87
N LEU A 11 13.91 -16.00 11.96
CA LEU A 11 14.88 -15.20 12.71
C LEU A 11 15.97 -14.77 11.72
N SER A 12 16.23 -13.48 11.65
CA SER A 12 17.28 -12.91 10.81
C SER A 12 18.18 -12.01 11.64
N TYR A 13 19.44 -11.93 11.25
CA TYR A 13 20.40 -10.96 11.77
C TYR A 13 20.85 -10.10 10.60
N THR A 14 20.77 -8.80 10.75
CA THR A 14 21.21 -7.81 9.77
C THR A 14 22.32 -6.98 10.36
N TYR A 15 23.41 -6.87 9.62
CA TYR A 15 24.55 -6.02 9.97
C TYR A 15 24.93 -5.18 8.75
N LEU A 16 24.81 -3.87 8.88
CA LEU A 16 25.16 -2.87 7.88
C LEU A 16 26.05 -1.82 8.54
N VAL A 17 27.20 -1.54 7.92
CA VAL A 17 28.09 -0.45 8.33
C VAL A 17 28.14 0.53 7.16
N PRO A 18 27.76 1.80 7.34
CA PRO A 18 27.89 2.83 6.32
C PRO A 18 29.36 3.03 5.95
N GLN A 19 29.62 3.59 4.78
CA GLN A 19 30.97 4.00 4.39
C GLN A 19 31.42 5.20 5.26
N ASP A 20 32.72 5.35 5.52
CA ASP A 20 33.28 6.38 6.42
C ASP A 20 32.76 7.80 6.10
N GLU A 21 32.39 8.56 7.14
CA GLU A 21 31.93 9.96 7.08
C GLU A 21 32.93 10.93 6.41
N ASP A 22 34.20 10.51 6.25
CA ASP A 22 35.30 11.30 5.66
C ASP A 22 35.31 11.30 4.12
N VAL A 23 34.38 10.58 3.47
CA VAL A 23 34.18 10.63 2.02
C VAL A 23 32.96 11.49 1.73
N GLU A 24 33.14 12.63 1.05
CA GLU A 24 32.02 13.42 0.51
C GLU A 24 31.18 12.53 -0.42
N SER A 25 30.09 11.99 0.12
CA SER A 25 29.07 11.33 -0.67
C SER A 25 28.00 12.33 -1.09
N PRO A 26 27.56 12.31 -2.37
CA PRO A 26 26.43 13.12 -2.77
C PRO A 26 25.19 12.77 -1.94
N TRP A 27 24.45 13.79 -1.49
CA TRP A 27 23.22 13.66 -0.70
C TRP A 27 22.10 12.79 -1.35
N PHE A 28 22.29 12.37 -2.60
CA PHE A 28 21.36 11.54 -3.36
C PHE A 28 21.79 10.07 -3.48
N GLU A 29 22.90 9.64 -2.86
CA GLU A 29 23.28 8.22 -2.79
C GLU A 29 22.55 7.51 -1.63
N PRO A 30 21.57 6.62 -1.91
CA PRO A 30 20.73 6.04 -0.85
C PRO A 30 21.48 5.12 0.11
N ILE A 31 22.61 4.55 -0.33
CA ILE A 31 23.46 3.68 0.50
C ILE A 31 24.10 4.45 1.66
N ASP A 32 24.32 5.76 1.49
CA ASP A 32 24.90 6.63 2.53
C ASP A 32 23.83 7.34 3.37
N ALA A 33 22.55 7.19 3.01
CA ALA A 33 21.40 7.66 3.80
C ALA A 33 20.95 6.63 4.86
N ASP A 34 21.30 5.36 4.69
CA ASP A 34 20.96 4.30 5.64
C ASP A 34 21.90 4.34 6.84
N SER A 35 21.32 4.52 8.03
CA SER A 35 22.05 4.43 9.30
C SER A 35 22.62 3.03 9.51
N ARG A 36 23.75 2.92 10.20
CA ARG A 36 24.32 1.65 10.67
C ARG A 36 23.23 0.73 11.25
N GLU A 37 23.18 -0.51 10.77
CA GLU A 37 22.26 -1.52 11.31
C GLU A 37 23.05 -2.62 12.01
N ASN A 38 22.60 -2.99 13.20
CA ASN A 38 23.08 -4.16 13.91
C ASN A 38 21.92 -4.76 14.69
N LYS A 39 21.08 -5.54 14.02
CA LYS A 39 19.79 -5.94 14.59
C LYS A 39 19.44 -7.40 14.36
N ILE A 40 18.74 -7.96 15.34
CA ILE A 40 18.10 -9.27 15.27
C ILE A 40 16.61 -9.05 15.05
N THR A 41 16.06 -9.64 14.00
CA THR A 41 14.64 -9.53 13.68
C THR A 41 13.97 -10.88 13.77
N PHE A 42 12.96 -10.97 14.64
CA PHE A 42 12.07 -12.11 14.70
C PHE A 42 10.76 -11.80 13.97
N SER A 43 10.32 -12.72 13.11
CA SER A 43 9.04 -12.62 12.42
C SER A 43 8.24 -13.90 12.57
N PHE A 44 6.94 -13.75 12.85
CA PHE A 44 5.99 -14.85 12.88
C PHE A 44 4.97 -14.69 11.75
N GLU A 45 5.12 -15.53 10.72
CA GLU A 45 4.34 -15.43 9.48
C GLU A 45 3.27 -16.53 9.43
N ASN A 46 2.03 -16.13 9.21
CA ASN A 46 0.86 -16.97 9.15
C ASN A 46 0.25 -16.90 7.75
N TYR A 47 0.07 -18.05 7.12
CA TYR A 47 -0.51 -18.17 5.78
C TYR A 47 -1.76 -19.03 5.84
N LEU A 48 -2.89 -18.49 5.41
CA LEU A 48 -4.14 -19.22 5.25
C LEU A 48 -4.39 -19.50 3.77
N ASN A 49 -4.20 -20.76 3.36
CA ASN A 49 -4.37 -21.19 1.98
C ASN A 49 -5.67 -21.97 1.82
N ALA A 50 -6.51 -21.54 0.88
CA ALA A 50 -7.75 -22.21 0.54
C ALA A 50 -7.58 -23.07 -0.71
N ARG A 51 -8.07 -24.30 -0.62
CA ARG A 51 -8.29 -25.18 -1.77
C ARG A 51 -9.74 -25.06 -2.23
N LEU A 52 -9.91 -24.56 -3.45
CA LEU A 52 -11.18 -24.35 -4.11
C LEU A 52 -11.36 -25.44 -5.16
N GLU A 53 -12.52 -26.09 -5.12
CA GLU A 53 -12.93 -27.06 -6.13
C GLU A 53 -14.13 -26.50 -6.88
N ASN A 54 -14.05 -26.51 -8.20
CA ASN A 54 -15.19 -26.15 -9.04
C ASN A 54 -16.08 -27.38 -9.31
N LYS A 55 -17.30 -27.14 -9.82
CA LYS A 55 -18.26 -28.21 -10.14
C LYS A 55 -17.78 -29.18 -11.24
N LYS A 56 -16.73 -28.82 -11.98
CA LYS A 56 -16.11 -29.64 -13.05
C LYS A 56 -14.88 -30.42 -12.55
N GLY A 57 -14.64 -30.46 -11.24
CA GLY A 57 -13.50 -31.17 -10.64
C GLY A 57 -12.16 -30.43 -10.73
N GLY A 58 -12.13 -29.22 -11.28
CA GLY A 58 -10.94 -28.37 -11.30
C GLY A 58 -10.59 -27.86 -9.91
N VAL A 59 -9.31 -27.97 -9.56
CA VAL A 59 -8.76 -27.57 -8.25
C VAL A 59 -7.91 -26.32 -8.43
N SER A 60 -8.16 -25.30 -7.63
CA SER A 60 -7.29 -24.14 -7.51
C SER A 60 -6.91 -23.89 -6.06
N TYR A 61 -5.75 -23.28 -5.86
CA TYR A 61 -5.27 -22.84 -4.55
C TYR A 61 -5.20 -21.32 -4.54
N HIS A 62 -5.65 -20.73 -3.44
CA HIS A 62 -5.62 -19.28 -3.25
C HIS A 62 -5.15 -18.97 -1.83
N GLN A 63 -4.21 -18.05 -1.70
CA GLN A 63 -3.78 -17.58 -0.38
C GLN A 63 -4.78 -16.51 0.07
N TRP A 64 -5.68 -16.88 0.97
CA TRP A 64 -6.76 -16.01 1.44
C TRP A 64 -6.29 -14.96 2.40
N ALA A 65 -5.34 -15.30 3.27
CA ALA A 65 -4.82 -14.36 4.23
C ALA A 65 -3.34 -14.61 4.51
N THR A 66 -2.61 -13.54 4.72
CA THR A 66 -1.27 -13.53 5.27
C THR A 66 -1.26 -12.60 6.46
N LEU A 67 -0.79 -13.06 7.61
CA LEU A 67 -0.52 -12.21 8.77
C LEU A 67 0.95 -12.37 9.13
N LYS A 68 1.69 -11.26 9.17
CA LYS A 68 3.08 -11.20 9.58
C LYS A 68 3.20 -10.29 10.78
N LEU A 69 3.74 -10.83 11.87
CA LEU A 69 4.14 -10.06 13.04
C LEU A 69 5.67 -10.00 13.05
N THR A 70 6.25 -8.82 13.17
CA THR A 70 7.69 -8.61 13.10
C THR A 70 8.15 -7.72 14.25
N GLN A 71 9.14 -8.20 14.99
CA GLN A 71 9.79 -7.49 16.08
C GLN A 71 11.30 -7.48 15.81
N ALA A 72 11.86 -6.30 15.60
CA ALA A 72 13.30 -6.12 15.51
C ALA A 72 13.87 -5.69 16.87
N TYR A 73 15.14 -6.05 17.09
CA TYR A 73 15.93 -5.75 18.27
C TYR A 73 17.29 -5.20 17.83
N ASP A 74 17.52 -3.92 18.07
CA ASP A 74 18.74 -3.19 17.81
C ASP A 74 19.78 -3.45 18.92
N ILE A 75 20.90 -4.07 18.53
CA ILE A 75 22.01 -4.41 19.41
C ILE A 75 22.88 -3.19 19.69
N ASP A 76 22.98 -2.24 18.77
CA ASP A 76 23.77 -1.03 18.97
C ASP A 76 23.06 -0.09 19.97
N GLU A 77 21.73 0.08 19.88
CA GLU A 77 20.95 0.80 20.90
C GLU A 77 21.05 0.13 22.28
N GLU A 78 21.02 -1.20 22.34
CA GLU A 78 21.24 -1.92 23.61
C GLU A 78 22.63 -1.67 24.19
N ARG A 79 23.66 -1.48 23.34
CA ARG A 79 25.05 -1.28 23.78
C ARG A 79 25.41 0.18 23.96
N ARG A 80 24.50 1.10 23.63
CA ARG A 80 24.74 2.54 23.70
C ARG A 80 25.11 2.98 25.12
N HIS A 81 26.03 3.93 25.20
CA HIS A 81 26.33 4.64 26.43
C HIS A 81 25.14 5.54 26.78
N THR A 82 24.62 5.38 27.99
CA THR A 82 23.46 6.14 28.49
C THR A 82 23.88 7.07 29.61
N GLU A 83 23.31 8.27 29.61
CA GLU A 83 23.45 9.18 30.74
C GLU A 83 22.57 8.76 31.94
N PRO A 84 22.85 9.22 33.17
CA PRO A 84 22.01 8.92 34.32
C PRO A 84 20.55 9.34 34.10
N GLY A 85 19.64 8.38 34.16
CA GLY A 85 18.20 8.60 33.97
C GLY A 85 17.68 8.29 32.56
N GLU A 86 18.58 8.11 31.60
CA GLU A 86 18.22 7.68 30.26
C GLU A 86 17.92 6.17 30.21
N LYS A 87 16.90 5.78 29.45
CA LYS A 87 16.52 4.36 29.27
C LYS A 87 16.74 3.96 27.83
N ARG A 88 17.40 2.82 27.62
CA ARG A 88 17.59 2.23 26.30
C ARG A 88 16.26 1.77 25.72
N ARG A 89 16.16 1.89 24.39
CA ARG A 89 14.98 1.48 23.64
C ARG A 89 15.28 0.45 22.54
N PRO A 90 15.88 -0.72 22.86
CA PRO A 90 16.44 -1.62 21.84
C PRO A 90 15.44 -2.30 20.91
N PHE A 91 14.19 -2.57 21.28
CA PHE A 91 13.26 -3.10 20.27
C PHE A 91 12.67 -1.98 19.42
N GLU A 92 12.59 -2.19 18.11
CA GLU A 92 11.84 -1.30 17.22
C GLU A 92 10.32 -1.47 17.47
N PRO A 93 9.45 -0.57 16.98
CA PRO A 93 8.00 -0.78 17.05
C PRO A 93 7.58 -2.16 16.50
N LEU A 94 6.65 -2.82 17.20
CA LEU A 94 6.07 -4.09 16.74
C LEU A 94 5.29 -3.83 15.46
N ASN A 95 5.73 -4.41 14.33
CA ASN A 95 5.03 -4.33 13.06
C ASN A 95 4.07 -5.51 12.92
N ALA A 96 2.82 -5.21 12.58
CA ALA A 96 1.86 -6.20 12.13
C ALA A 96 1.36 -5.84 10.74
N THR A 97 1.53 -6.76 9.79
CA THR A 97 1.05 -6.63 8.42
C THR A 97 0.08 -7.76 8.10
N MET A 98 -1.10 -7.44 7.59
CA MET A 98 -2.13 -8.40 7.20
C MET A 98 -2.59 -8.13 5.77
N ARG A 99 -2.58 -9.15 4.91
CA ARG A 99 -3.17 -9.09 3.57
C ARG A 99 -4.27 -10.12 3.44
N VAL A 100 -5.44 -9.74 2.95
CA VAL A 100 -6.63 -10.59 2.82
C VAL A 100 -7.16 -10.54 1.39
N GLN A 101 -7.10 -11.68 0.70
CA GLN A 101 -7.48 -11.87 -0.71
C GLN A 101 -8.40 -13.10 -0.85
N PRO A 102 -9.64 -13.03 -0.34
CA PRO A 102 -10.55 -14.18 -0.31
C PRO A 102 -11.02 -14.59 -1.71
N LEU A 103 -11.04 -13.62 -2.63
CA LEU A 103 -11.41 -13.73 -4.04
C LEU A 103 -10.37 -12.98 -4.87
N GLY A 104 -10.22 -13.34 -6.14
CA GLY A 104 -9.25 -12.68 -7.03
C GLY A 104 -9.62 -11.25 -7.45
N ASN A 105 -10.62 -10.64 -6.80
CA ASN A 105 -11.12 -9.30 -7.08
C ASN A 105 -11.26 -8.43 -5.82
N ILE A 106 -10.71 -8.91 -4.70
CA ILE A 106 -10.65 -8.22 -3.42
C ILE A 106 -9.21 -8.34 -2.92
N ASP A 107 -8.59 -7.19 -2.64
CA ASP A 107 -7.30 -7.10 -1.97
C ASP A 107 -7.43 -6.12 -0.82
N LEU A 108 -7.23 -6.59 0.40
CA LEU A 108 -7.20 -5.75 1.59
C LEU A 108 -5.82 -5.89 2.22
N LEU A 109 -5.08 -4.79 2.32
CA LEU A 109 -3.82 -4.71 3.04
C LEU A 109 -3.99 -3.82 4.27
N GLY A 110 -3.59 -4.33 5.43
CA GLY A 110 -3.50 -3.57 6.66
C GLY A 110 -2.10 -3.65 7.24
N GLN A 111 -1.59 -2.54 7.76
CA GLN A 111 -0.31 -2.47 8.45
C GLN A 111 -0.44 -1.60 9.70
N VAL A 112 0.27 -1.96 10.77
CA VAL A 112 0.37 -1.14 11.98
C VAL A 112 1.75 -1.30 12.61
N ASN A 113 2.30 -0.20 13.12
CA ASN A 113 3.49 -0.16 13.97
C ASN A 113 3.08 0.29 15.37
N TRP A 114 3.39 -0.53 16.37
CA TRP A 114 3.10 -0.25 17.77
C TRP A 114 4.39 -0.03 18.56
N ASP A 115 4.55 1.17 19.11
CA ASP A 115 5.63 1.46 20.05
C ASP A 115 5.20 1.02 21.46
N TYR A 116 5.95 0.10 22.04
CA TYR A 116 5.65 -0.49 23.35
C TYR A 116 6.20 0.33 24.53
N TYR A 117 7.13 1.27 24.28
CA TYR A 117 7.62 2.20 25.30
C TYR A 117 6.61 3.32 25.53
N ASP A 118 6.15 3.93 24.45
CA ASP A 118 5.20 5.05 24.51
C ASP A 118 3.74 4.55 24.50
N LYS A 119 3.52 3.27 24.19
CA LYS A 119 2.21 2.59 24.15
C LYS A 119 1.25 3.25 23.16
N GLU A 120 1.78 3.57 22.00
CA GLU A 120 1.07 4.34 20.98
C GLU A 120 1.36 3.75 19.59
N ILE A 121 0.43 3.96 18.67
CA ILE A 121 0.61 3.60 17.26
C ILE A 121 1.47 4.69 16.63
N THR A 122 2.58 4.29 15.99
CA THR A 122 3.46 5.22 15.28
C THR A 122 3.12 5.29 13.79
N LYS A 123 2.67 4.17 13.21
CA LYS A 123 2.19 4.09 11.82
C LYS A 123 0.98 3.17 11.73
N ALA A 124 0.02 3.50 10.88
CA ALA A 124 -1.06 2.61 10.49
C ALA A 124 -1.40 2.84 9.02
N GLY A 125 -1.72 1.77 8.31
CA GLY A 125 -2.10 1.82 6.91
C GLY A 125 -3.21 0.82 6.62
N VAL A 126 -4.20 1.21 5.84
CA VAL A 126 -5.22 0.31 5.30
C VAL A 126 -5.41 0.64 3.82
N SER A 127 -5.40 -0.37 2.98
CA SER A 127 -5.61 -0.25 1.54
C SER A 127 -6.59 -1.33 1.09
N LEU A 128 -7.59 -0.96 0.30
CA LEU A 128 -8.62 -1.84 -0.21
C LEU A 128 -8.79 -1.63 -1.72
N ASP A 129 -8.42 -2.65 -2.49
CA ASP A 129 -8.69 -2.73 -3.92
C ASP A 129 -9.84 -3.69 -4.19
N LEU A 130 -10.87 -3.21 -4.89
CA LEU A 130 -12.01 -3.99 -5.33
C LEU A 130 -12.24 -3.79 -6.81
N PHE A 131 -12.50 -4.88 -7.55
CA PHE A 131 -12.97 -4.74 -8.92
C PHE A 131 -14.08 -5.70 -9.30
N PHE A 132 -14.90 -5.31 -10.27
CA PHE A 132 -15.95 -6.15 -10.84
C PHE A 132 -15.81 -6.21 -12.35
N LYS A 133 -15.67 -7.43 -12.88
CA LYS A 133 -15.54 -7.64 -14.33
C LYS A 133 -16.86 -7.31 -15.03
N ARG A 134 -16.76 -6.58 -16.15
CA ARG A 134 -17.86 -6.23 -17.05
C ARG A 134 -17.65 -6.86 -18.44
N SER A 135 -18.66 -6.72 -19.30
CA SER A 135 -18.57 -7.15 -20.69
C SER A 135 -17.49 -6.37 -21.46
N GLY A 136 -16.90 -7.01 -22.47
CA GLY A 136 -15.86 -6.39 -23.30
C GLY A 136 -14.52 -6.21 -22.59
N GLY A 137 -14.24 -6.95 -21.51
CA GLY A 137 -12.96 -6.87 -20.78
C GLY A 137 -12.84 -5.68 -19.82
N ARG A 138 -13.87 -4.84 -19.73
CA ARG A 138 -13.95 -3.69 -18.82
C ARG A 138 -14.05 -4.13 -17.36
N LYS A 139 -13.70 -3.24 -16.43
CA LYS A 139 -13.81 -3.46 -14.99
C LYS A 139 -14.28 -2.19 -14.30
N ASP A 140 -15.21 -2.36 -13.37
CA ASP A 140 -15.47 -1.33 -12.38
C ASP A 140 -14.46 -1.49 -11.26
N THR A 141 -13.94 -0.38 -10.73
CA THR A 141 -12.93 -0.36 -9.67
C THR A 141 -13.40 0.51 -8.50
N PHE A 142 -13.03 0.10 -7.30
CA PHE A 142 -13.20 0.86 -6.07
C PHE A 142 -11.93 0.68 -5.25
N GLU A 143 -11.33 1.79 -4.87
CA GLU A 143 -10.05 1.83 -4.17
C GLU A 143 -10.22 2.76 -2.97
N ILE A 144 -9.71 2.34 -1.81
CA ILE A 144 -9.71 3.15 -0.58
C ILE A 144 -8.38 2.95 0.11
N ASP A 145 -7.67 4.03 0.38
CA ASP A 145 -6.44 4.02 1.15
C ASP A 145 -6.54 4.94 2.35
N TYR A 146 -5.91 4.52 3.43
CA TYR A 146 -5.73 5.27 4.65
C TYR A 146 -4.28 5.13 5.08
N VAL A 147 -3.63 6.25 5.35
CA VAL A 147 -2.24 6.30 5.81
C VAL A 147 -2.19 7.21 7.03
N PHE A 148 -1.65 6.68 8.10
CA PHE A 148 -1.35 7.39 9.32
C PHE A 148 0.12 7.20 9.65
N GLU A 149 0.82 8.32 9.79
CA GLU A 149 2.15 8.38 10.36
C GLU A 149 2.18 9.51 11.37
N ARG A 150 2.44 9.14 12.62
CA ARG A 150 2.34 10.05 13.75
C ARG A 150 3.21 11.29 13.54
N ASP A 151 2.64 12.46 13.84
CA ASP A 151 3.28 13.77 13.74
C ASP A 151 3.73 14.17 12.33
N ILE A 152 3.39 13.37 11.30
CA ILE A 152 3.77 13.58 9.91
C ILE A 152 2.54 13.73 9.02
N GLN A 153 1.64 12.73 8.99
CA GLN A 153 0.46 12.77 8.13
C GLN A 153 -0.66 11.85 8.61
N GLU A 154 -1.89 12.21 8.28
CA GLU A 154 -3.05 11.33 8.38
C GLU A 154 -3.94 11.61 7.17
N THR A 155 -3.92 10.71 6.19
CA THR A 155 -4.56 10.92 4.89
C THR A 155 -5.51 9.77 4.57
N VAL A 156 -6.67 10.10 4.00
CA VAL A 156 -7.58 9.13 3.40
C VAL A 156 -7.79 9.48 1.93
N SER A 157 -7.71 8.47 1.06
CA SER A 157 -8.09 8.58 -0.34
C SER A 157 -9.14 7.54 -0.68
N ALA A 158 -9.99 7.89 -1.65
CA ALA A 158 -10.94 6.95 -2.22
C ALA A 158 -11.15 7.26 -3.69
N GLU A 159 -11.18 6.22 -4.51
CA GLU A 159 -11.46 6.31 -5.93
C GLU A 159 -12.54 5.28 -6.32
N CYS A 160 -13.39 5.67 -7.27
CA CYS A 160 -14.31 4.75 -7.90
C CYS A 160 -14.39 5.03 -9.40
N ALA A 161 -14.42 3.97 -10.20
CA ALA A 161 -14.65 4.04 -11.63
C ALA A 161 -15.69 3.00 -12.05
N LEU A 162 -16.73 3.45 -12.75
CA LEU A 162 -17.88 2.65 -13.14
C LEU A 162 -18.07 2.69 -14.65
N ASN A 163 -18.26 1.52 -15.26
CA ASN A 163 -18.64 1.39 -16.66
C ASN A 163 -20.15 1.32 -16.77
N LEU A 164 -20.71 2.27 -17.52
CA LEU A 164 -22.13 2.40 -17.77
C LEU A 164 -22.53 1.78 -19.12
N ALA A 165 -23.82 1.88 -19.43
CA ALA A 165 -24.38 1.42 -20.69
C ALA A 165 -23.89 2.27 -21.87
N TYR A 166 -23.98 1.71 -23.09
CA TYR A 166 -23.72 2.42 -24.35
C TYR A 166 -22.33 3.07 -24.48
N GLY A 167 -21.31 2.51 -23.83
CA GLY A 167 -19.93 2.99 -23.95
C GLY A 167 -19.58 4.13 -22.99
N PHE A 168 -20.51 4.57 -22.14
CA PHE A 168 -20.21 5.58 -21.11
C PHE A 168 -19.47 4.99 -19.91
N SER A 169 -18.67 5.81 -19.25
CA SER A 169 -18.01 5.51 -17.99
C SER A 169 -17.92 6.78 -17.15
N VAL A 170 -17.90 6.63 -15.82
CA VAL A 170 -17.78 7.74 -14.88
C VAL A 170 -16.84 7.34 -13.77
N GLY A 171 -16.10 8.30 -13.24
CA GLY A 171 -15.34 8.09 -12.02
C GLY A 171 -15.28 9.32 -11.14
N ALA A 172 -14.92 9.08 -9.89
CA ALA A 172 -14.72 10.10 -8.89
C ALA A 172 -13.57 9.69 -7.96
N SER A 173 -12.75 10.64 -7.57
CA SER A 173 -11.66 10.48 -6.62
C SER A 173 -11.72 11.59 -5.56
N ILE A 174 -11.26 11.27 -4.36
CA ILE A 174 -11.08 12.24 -3.28
C ILE A 174 -9.83 11.86 -2.50
N GLU A 175 -9.03 12.86 -2.15
CA GLU A 175 -7.91 12.72 -1.23
C GLU A 175 -8.01 13.81 -0.16
N ARG A 176 -7.87 13.42 1.10
CA ARG A 176 -8.09 14.31 2.23
C ARG A 176 -7.05 14.10 3.32
N ASP A 177 -6.44 15.19 3.74
CA ASP A 177 -5.65 15.28 4.96
C ASP A 177 -6.60 15.44 6.15
N ILE A 178 -6.66 14.41 6.99
CA ILE A 178 -7.45 14.34 8.21
C ILE A 178 -6.80 15.17 9.33
N LEU A 179 -5.47 15.20 9.40
CA LEU A 179 -4.73 15.95 10.42
C LEU A 179 -4.96 17.45 10.29
N LEU A 180 -4.98 17.96 9.05
CA LEU A 180 -5.20 19.37 8.74
C LEU A 180 -6.67 19.73 8.48
N ASP A 181 -7.58 18.74 8.47
CA ASP A 181 -8.99 18.87 8.09
C ASP A 181 -9.19 19.51 6.69
N LYS A 182 -8.32 19.16 5.74
CA LYS A 182 -8.28 19.75 4.39
C LYS A 182 -8.41 18.72 3.28
N ASN A 183 -9.16 19.08 2.24
CA ASN A 183 -9.20 18.29 1.01
C ASN A 183 -7.94 18.62 0.20
N ILE A 184 -7.16 17.58 -0.11
CA ILE A 184 -5.95 17.69 -0.95
C ILE A 184 -6.39 17.81 -2.40
N SER A 185 -7.23 16.87 -2.86
CA SER A 185 -7.75 16.82 -4.22
C SER A 185 -9.16 16.22 -4.26
N THR A 186 -9.93 16.62 -5.27
CA THR A 186 -11.22 16.00 -5.60
C THR A 186 -11.39 16.01 -7.12
N GLY A 187 -11.54 14.82 -7.69
CA GLY A 187 -11.64 14.60 -9.12
C GLY A 187 -12.97 13.98 -9.53
N TYR A 188 -13.47 14.38 -10.69
CA TYR A 188 -14.59 13.74 -11.38
C TYR A 188 -14.30 13.65 -12.86
N TRP A 189 -14.68 12.52 -13.48
CA TRP A 189 -14.56 12.38 -14.91
C TRP A 189 -15.73 11.62 -15.52
N LEU A 190 -16.05 11.97 -16.77
CA LEU A 190 -17.05 11.31 -17.61
C LEU A 190 -16.39 10.92 -18.93
N GLY A 191 -16.41 9.63 -19.24
CA GLY A 191 -15.87 9.04 -20.46
C GLY A 191 -16.98 8.52 -21.38
N TYR A 192 -16.68 8.53 -22.68
CA TYR A 192 -17.44 7.82 -23.70
C TYR A 192 -16.49 7.15 -24.69
N ASP A 193 -16.62 5.83 -24.81
CA ASP A 193 -15.87 5.01 -25.74
C ASP A 193 -16.76 4.51 -26.89
N SER A 194 -16.33 4.80 -28.12
CA SER A 194 -16.83 4.22 -29.36
C SER A 194 -15.94 3.07 -29.84
N GLN A 195 -16.13 2.58 -31.07
CA GLN A 195 -15.36 1.43 -31.58
C GLN A 195 -13.88 1.74 -31.85
N CYS A 196 -13.56 2.95 -32.29
CA CYS A 196 -12.20 3.33 -32.71
C CYS A 196 -11.68 4.61 -32.04
N TRP A 197 -12.49 5.25 -31.21
CA TRP A 197 -12.14 6.47 -30.52
C TRP A 197 -12.93 6.60 -29.22
N GLY A 198 -12.40 7.35 -28.28
CA GLY A 198 -13.07 7.71 -27.04
C GLY A 198 -12.75 9.15 -26.66
N VAL A 199 -13.58 9.73 -25.80
CA VAL A 199 -13.38 11.06 -25.23
C VAL A 199 -13.67 11.00 -23.74
N GLU A 200 -12.88 11.71 -22.96
CA GLU A 200 -13.05 11.84 -21.52
C GLU A 200 -12.96 13.31 -21.13
N LEU A 201 -13.91 13.76 -20.33
CA LEU A 201 -13.92 15.07 -19.72
C LEU A 201 -13.67 14.88 -18.23
N GLY A 202 -12.60 15.46 -17.72
CA GLY A 202 -12.23 15.45 -16.31
C GLY A 202 -12.25 16.86 -15.73
N ALA A 203 -12.62 16.96 -14.46
CA ALA A 203 -12.43 18.14 -13.64
C ALA A 203 -11.81 17.72 -12.31
N GLU A 204 -10.74 18.38 -11.92
CA GLU A 204 -10.01 18.13 -10.69
C GLU A 204 -9.85 19.44 -9.95
N THR A 205 -10.12 19.43 -8.65
CA THR A 205 -9.96 20.58 -7.78
C THR A 205 -9.04 20.22 -6.63
N ASP A 206 -7.92 20.93 -6.56
CA ASP A 206 -6.99 20.84 -5.44
C ASP A 206 -7.20 22.05 -4.52
N GLU A 207 -6.36 22.24 -3.49
CA GLU A 207 -6.52 23.32 -2.51
C GLU A 207 -6.65 24.74 -3.11
N ARG A 208 -6.11 24.98 -4.31
CA ARG A 208 -5.97 26.33 -4.90
C ARG A 208 -6.71 26.51 -6.21
N ASP A 209 -6.67 25.50 -7.06
CA ASP A 209 -7.01 25.62 -8.46
C ASP A 209 -7.99 24.51 -8.87
N THR A 210 -8.82 24.82 -9.86
CA THR A 210 -9.65 23.84 -10.56
C THR A 210 -9.12 23.67 -11.98
N THR A 211 -8.73 22.45 -12.31
CA THR A 211 -8.26 22.06 -13.65
C THR A 211 -9.37 21.32 -14.37
N VAL A 212 -9.61 21.67 -15.63
CA VAL A 212 -10.54 20.94 -16.51
C VAL A 212 -9.76 20.41 -17.70
N MET A 213 -9.90 19.11 -17.97
CA MET A 213 -9.16 18.42 -19.03
C MET A 213 -10.12 17.70 -19.98
N VAL A 214 -9.81 17.75 -21.27
CA VAL A 214 -10.47 16.92 -22.30
C VAL A 214 -9.42 16.01 -22.92
N LEU A 215 -9.60 14.71 -22.78
CA LEU A 215 -8.70 13.68 -23.30
C LEU A 215 -9.37 12.94 -24.45
N PHE A 216 -8.70 12.88 -25.60
CA PHE A 216 -9.12 12.06 -26.75
C PHE A 216 -8.30 10.77 -26.81
N LYS A 217 -8.99 9.63 -26.89
CA LYS A 217 -8.40 8.29 -26.96
C LYS A 217 -8.61 7.73 -28.36
N LEU A 218 -7.58 7.14 -28.97
CA LEU A 218 -7.70 6.39 -30.22
C LEU A 218 -7.67 4.90 -29.90
N LEU A 219 -8.82 4.24 -30.03
CA LEU A 219 -9.01 2.84 -29.63
C LEU A 219 -8.72 1.92 -30.82
N GLY A 220 -7.96 0.86 -30.59
CA GLY A 220 -7.64 -0.14 -31.64
C GLY A 220 -6.34 0.10 -32.42
N LEU A 221 -5.62 1.20 -32.15
CA LEU A 221 -4.21 1.33 -32.48
C LEU A 221 -3.42 0.79 -31.28
N GLY A 222 -2.64 -0.29 -31.45
CA GLY A 222 -2.05 -1.04 -30.35
C GLY A 222 -1.38 -0.22 -29.24
N ASN A 223 -1.42 -0.76 -28.02
CA ASN A 223 -0.80 -0.28 -26.77
C ASN A 223 0.54 0.43 -27.01
N ILE A 224 0.61 1.75 -26.75
CA ILE A 224 1.90 2.39 -26.47
C ILE A 224 2.20 2.10 -25.00
N LYS A 225 3.06 1.12 -24.75
CA LYS A 225 3.77 1.02 -23.47
C LYS A 225 4.69 2.23 -23.37
N ALA A 226 4.23 3.30 -22.73
CA ALA A 226 5.14 4.27 -22.15
C ALA A 226 5.60 3.68 -20.81
N SER A 227 6.80 3.11 -20.78
CA SER A 227 7.54 2.98 -19.53
C SER A 227 7.97 4.38 -19.12
N ASN A 228 7.47 4.86 -17.98
CA ASN A 228 8.22 5.76 -17.13
C ASN A 228 8.34 5.08 -15.78
#